data_AF-A0AB74CQG1-F1
#
_entry.id   AF-A0AB74CQG1-F1
#
_cell.length_a   1.000
_cell.length_b   1.000
_cell.length_c   1.000
_cell.angle_alpha   90.00
_cell.angle_beta   90.00
_cell.angle_gamma   90.00
#
_symmetry.space_group_name_H-M   'P 1'
#
loop_
_entity.id
_entity.type
_entity.pdbx_description
1 polymer ?
#
loop_
_entity_poly.entity_id
_entity_poly.type
_entity_poly.pdbx_seq_one_letter_code
_entity_poly.pdbx_strand_id
1 'polypeptide(L)'
;MSAFENRSWDSLPDAISSSVKTLNHALNDDAQWQLHSMNTNQGGAEIRGNRTKYAQFAHLTSHLLEMIRKGIHGPLSQETHTVIDEDHITGKYVYINTPVWGKSKVFYDFSGEGPQEIMFLHTAGSDSRQYHAVMNDPTMRRKCKMIAFDLPAHGRSFPGENHIPGNYTNTEDAYVGAVREMVKVLKLNKPIICGASMAGQVCIAVAIRAEEVGAGGTIPLQACDYLAMERHFDDKSPFINQSLFNPNWIYGVMAPSAPLANKKLIWHLYSGQAYGIFHGDLDFYLGGFDARSRLSQIDVKKCPVYFLTGEFDWGTTPDMSHATAVKIKGAEFKRMHGLGHFPATENPSIFIPYLLDAISWIQKTRAL
;
A
#
# COMPACT_ATOMS: atom_id res chain seq x y z
N MET A 1 -35.53 23.62 -26.81
CA MET A 1 -35.07 22.48 -27.64
C MET A 1 -33.68 22.81 -28.17
N SER A 2 -32.64 22.48 -27.42
CA SER A 2 -31.27 22.44 -27.92
C SER A 2 -30.87 20.97 -27.95
N ALA A 3 -30.50 20.47 -29.13
CA ALA A 3 -30.16 19.08 -29.36
C ALA A 3 -28.96 18.68 -28.49
N PHE A 4 -29.19 17.80 -27.53
CA PHE A 4 -28.13 16.99 -26.95
C PHE A 4 -27.76 15.96 -28.01
N GLU A 5 -26.60 16.13 -28.65
CA GLU A 5 -26.02 15.09 -29.49
C GLU A 5 -25.71 13.86 -28.63
N ASN A 6 -26.47 12.78 -28.84
CA ASN A 6 -26.08 11.45 -28.42
C ASN A 6 -24.76 11.09 -29.09
N ARG A 7 -23.67 10.99 -28.32
CA ARG A 7 -22.39 10.46 -28.80
C ARG A 7 -22.15 9.10 -28.16
N SER A 8 -22.28 8.05 -28.98
CA SER A 8 -22.04 6.66 -28.57
C SER A 8 -20.55 6.36 -28.48
N TRP A 9 -20.19 5.48 -27.55
CA TRP A 9 -18.81 5.06 -27.23
C TRP A 9 -18.41 3.83 -28.05
N ASP A 10 -18.63 3.87 -29.37
CA ASP A 10 -18.49 2.69 -30.22
C ASP A 10 -17.06 2.48 -30.76
N SER A 11 -16.13 3.41 -30.54
CA SER A 11 -14.73 3.27 -30.95
C SER A 11 -13.72 4.01 -30.07
N LEU A 12 -12.59 3.36 -29.79
CA LEU A 12 -11.46 3.91 -29.02
C LEU A 12 -10.85 5.19 -29.65
N PRO A 13 -10.72 5.31 -30.99
CA PRO A 13 -10.23 6.54 -31.63
C PRO A 13 -11.09 7.79 -31.38
N ASP A 14 -12.42 7.65 -31.36
CA ASP A 14 -13.33 8.80 -31.22
C ASP A 14 -13.36 9.37 -29.80
N ALA A 15 -13.09 8.51 -28.80
CA ALA A 15 -12.92 8.93 -27.40
C ALA A 15 -11.64 9.77 -27.18
N ILE A 16 -10.59 9.55 -27.99
CA ILE A 16 -9.25 10.12 -27.79
C ILE A 16 -9.13 11.54 -28.39
N SER A 17 -9.87 11.89 -29.46
CA SER A 17 -9.63 13.15 -30.17
C SER A 17 -10.12 14.42 -29.43
N SER A 18 -11.13 14.28 -28.56
CA SER A 18 -11.71 15.40 -27.80
C SER A 18 -10.94 15.74 -26.51
N SER A 19 -10.10 14.83 -26.01
CA SER A 19 -9.33 14.98 -24.77
C SER A 19 -8.06 15.82 -24.95
N VAL A 20 -7.55 15.96 -26.19
CA VAL A 20 -6.22 16.53 -26.46
C VAL A 20 -6.11 18.04 -26.16
N LYS A 21 -7.19 18.82 -26.28
CA LYS A 21 -7.16 20.27 -25.94
C LYS A 21 -7.20 20.55 -24.44
N THR A 22 -7.84 19.69 -23.66
CA THR A 22 -7.86 19.77 -22.19
C THR A 22 -6.57 19.22 -21.57
N LEU A 23 -5.88 18.31 -22.29
CA LEU A 23 -4.58 17.79 -21.89
C LEU A 23 -3.55 18.91 -21.68
N ASN A 24 -3.46 19.90 -22.58
CA ASN A 24 -2.36 20.88 -22.55
C ASN A 24 -2.26 21.75 -21.28
N HIS A 25 -3.37 21.99 -20.58
CA HIS A 25 -3.37 22.75 -19.32
C HIS A 25 -3.18 21.85 -18.08
N ALA A 26 -3.42 20.54 -18.21
CA ALA A 26 -3.26 19.51 -17.18
C ALA A 26 -1.89 18.80 -17.22
N LEU A 27 -1.12 18.99 -18.29
CA LEU A 27 0.19 18.38 -18.52
C LEU A 27 1.35 19.10 -17.82
N ASN A 28 1.12 20.27 -17.24
CA ASN A 28 2.15 20.99 -16.50
C ASN A 28 2.31 20.51 -15.04
N ASP A 29 1.27 19.89 -14.45
CA ASP A 29 1.17 19.61 -13.00
C ASP A 29 0.59 18.22 -12.66
N ASP A 30 1.09 17.14 -13.27
CA ASP A 30 0.92 15.75 -12.77
C ASP A 30 -0.48 15.10 -12.74
N ALA A 31 -1.52 15.79 -13.21
CA ALA A 31 -2.92 15.34 -13.07
C ALA A 31 -3.29 14.06 -13.86
N GLN A 32 -2.48 13.59 -14.81
CA GLN A 32 -2.80 12.39 -15.60
C GLN A 32 -2.79 11.07 -14.78
N TRP A 33 -2.02 10.99 -13.69
CA TRP A 33 -1.97 9.77 -12.87
C TRP A 33 -3.28 9.53 -12.09
N GLN A 34 -4.10 10.57 -11.95
CA GLN A 34 -5.33 10.56 -11.17
C GLN A 34 -6.47 9.77 -11.85
N LEU A 35 -6.44 9.61 -13.18
CA LEU A 35 -7.44 8.85 -13.97
C LEU A 35 -7.54 7.37 -13.60
N HIS A 36 -6.45 6.80 -13.09
CA HIS A 36 -6.41 5.42 -12.63
C HIS A 36 -6.42 5.29 -11.11
N SER A 37 -6.39 6.39 -10.35
CA SER A 37 -6.34 6.30 -8.90
C SER A 37 -7.65 5.74 -8.32
N MET A 38 -7.58 5.10 -7.15
CA MET A 38 -8.77 4.68 -6.38
C MET A 38 -9.73 5.85 -6.11
N ASN A 39 -9.22 7.09 -6.18
CA ASN A 39 -9.94 8.33 -5.90
C ASN A 39 -10.03 9.24 -7.14
N THR A 40 -10.72 8.76 -8.19
CA THR A 40 -10.89 9.49 -9.47
C THR A 40 -11.44 10.93 -9.33
N ASN A 41 -12.06 11.28 -8.21
CA ASN A 41 -12.71 12.58 -8.00
C ASN A 41 -11.79 13.71 -7.52
N GLN A 42 -10.54 13.45 -7.13
CA GLN A 42 -9.66 14.51 -6.59
C GLN A 42 -8.86 15.29 -7.65
N GLY A 43 -8.99 14.92 -8.93
CA GLY A 43 -8.10 15.38 -10.00
C GLY A 43 -8.72 16.17 -11.14
N GLY A 44 -10.04 16.40 -11.11
CA GLY A 44 -10.75 17.02 -12.23
C GLY A 44 -10.84 16.15 -13.50
N ALA A 45 -10.49 14.86 -13.42
CA ALA A 45 -10.63 13.90 -14.51
C ALA A 45 -11.68 12.84 -14.16
N GLU A 46 -12.57 12.53 -15.10
CA GLU A 46 -13.72 11.64 -14.88
C GLU A 46 -13.79 10.57 -15.98
N ILE A 47 -14.02 9.31 -15.59
CA ILE A 47 -14.34 8.23 -16.54
C ILE A 47 -15.83 8.32 -16.89
N ARG A 48 -16.14 8.66 -18.15
CA ARG A 48 -17.51 8.69 -18.69
C ARG A 48 -17.76 7.48 -19.58
N GLY A 49 -19.02 7.06 -19.68
CA GLY A 49 -19.44 5.93 -20.52
C GLY A 49 -19.47 4.59 -19.77
N ASN A 50 -19.25 3.48 -20.50
CA ASN A 50 -19.37 2.13 -19.95
C ASN A 50 -18.17 1.78 -19.06
N ARG A 51 -18.36 1.83 -17.73
CA ARG A 51 -17.32 1.53 -16.73
C ARG A 51 -16.78 0.10 -16.82
N THR A 52 -17.63 -0.89 -17.08
CA THR A 52 -17.18 -2.29 -17.24
C THR A 52 -16.24 -2.44 -18.43
N LYS A 53 -16.55 -1.80 -19.55
CA LYS A 53 -15.65 -1.78 -20.73
C LYS A 53 -14.34 -1.08 -20.41
N TYR A 54 -14.40 0.06 -19.72
CA TYR A 54 -13.18 0.73 -19.25
C TYR A 54 -12.32 -0.21 -18.39
N ALA A 55 -12.90 -0.88 -17.40
CA ALA A 55 -12.18 -1.80 -16.52
C ALA A 55 -11.58 -3.01 -17.29
N GLN A 56 -12.33 -3.57 -18.26
CA GLN A 56 -11.83 -4.63 -19.15
C GLN A 56 -10.58 -4.21 -19.95
N PHE A 57 -10.47 -2.93 -20.30
CA PHE A 57 -9.41 -2.39 -21.15
C PHE A 57 -8.48 -1.40 -20.43
N ALA A 58 -8.47 -1.38 -19.10
CA ALA A 58 -7.71 -0.40 -18.31
C ALA A 58 -6.20 -0.39 -18.62
N HIS A 59 -5.66 -1.53 -19.05
CA HIS A 59 -4.27 -1.69 -19.51
C HIS A 59 -3.95 -0.86 -20.76
N LEU A 60 -4.89 -0.70 -21.68
CA LEU A 60 -4.70 0.13 -22.89
C LEU A 60 -4.60 1.61 -22.52
N THR A 61 -5.48 2.07 -21.63
CA THR A 61 -5.45 3.45 -21.13
C THR A 61 -4.16 3.72 -20.36
N SER A 62 -3.76 2.81 -19.47
CA SER A 62 -2.52 2.96 -18.69
C SER A 62 -1.29 3.05 -19.60
N HIS A 63 -1.24 2.21 -20.65
CA HIS A 63 -0.15 2.22 -21.62
C HIS A 63 -0.14 3.52 -22.45
N LEU A 64 -1.30 3.99 -22.91
CA LEU A 64 -1.42 5.24 -23.64
C LEU A 64 -0.92 6.43 -22.81
N LEU A 65 -1.30 6.50 -21.54
CA LEU A 65 -0.85 7.57 -20.63
C LEU A 65 0.66 7.53 -20.41
N GLU A 66 1.25 6.34 -20.22
CA GLU A 66 2.71 6.19 -20.13
C GLU A 66 3.42 6.63 -21.41
N MET A 67 2.87 6.33 -22.60
CA MET A 67 3.41 6.79 -23.87
C MET A 67 3.36 8.32 -24.01
N ILE A 68 2.23 8.93 -23.64
CA ILE A 68 2.06 10.40 -23.65
C ILE A 68 3.07 11.05 -22.70
N ARG A 69 3.15 10.57 -21.46
CA ARG A 69 4.13 11.04 -20.46
C ARG A 69 5.56 10.90 -20.95
N LYS A 70 5.92 9.78 -21.57
CA LYS A 70 7.24 9.59 -22.19
C LYS A 70 7.50 10.58 -23.33
N GLY A 71 6.50 10.88 -24.16
CA GLY A 71 6.62 11.85 -25.25
C GLY A 71 6.85 13.27 -24.75
N ILE A 72 6.24 13.65 -23.63
CA ILE A 72 6.29 15.01 -23.07
C ILE A 72 7.51 15.21 -22.17
N HIS A 73 7.79 14.27 -21.27
CA HIS A 73 8.81 14.42 -20.22
C HIS A 73 10.07 13.57 -20.47
N GLY A 74 10.11 12.81 -21.57
CA GLY A 74 11.17 11.85 -21.83
C GLY A 74 11.04 10.55 -21.01
N PRO A 75 11.99 9.61 -21.18
CA PRO A 75 11.96 8.32 -20.51
C PRO A 75 12.02 8.48 -18.99
N LEU A 76 11.39 7.55 -18.26
CA LEU A 76 11.56 7.43 -16.82
C LEU A 76 13.03 7.17 -16.48
N SER A 77 13.46 7.66 -15.32
CA SER A 77 14.76 7.28 -14.77
C SER A 77 14.82 5.75 -14.65
N GLN A 78 15.91 5.16 -15.13
CA GLN A 78 16.22 3.79 -14.80
C GLN A 78 16.84 3.82 -13.40
N GLU A 79 16.32 3.03 -12.47
CA GLU A 79 17.08 2.78 -11.26
C GLU A 79 18.36 2.07 -11.71
N THR A 80 19.51 2.64 -11.38
CA THR A 80 20.74 1.86 -11.33
C THR A 80 20.57 0.93 -10.13
N HIS A 81 19.79 -0.15 -10.29
CA HIS A 81 19.85 -1.23 -9.32
C HIS A 81 21.31 -1.66 -9.30
N THR A 82 21.99 -1.39 -8.18
CA THR A 82 23.26 -2.04 -7.92
C THR A 82 22.96 -3.52 -8.00
N VAL A 83 23.47 -4.19 -9.03
CA VAL A 83 23.31 -5.63 -9.16
C VAL A 83 23.95 -6.21 -7.91
N ILE A 84 23.10 -6.70 -7.00
CA ILE A 84 23.53 -7.41 -5.81
C ILE A 84 23.63 -8.88 -6.20
N ASP A 85 24.85 -9.40 -6.20
CA ASP A 85 25.08 -10.83 -6.48
C ASP A 85 24.60 -11.71 -5.31
N GLU A 86 24.41 -11.12 -4.12
CA GLU A 86 24.01 -11.81 -2.90
C GLU A 86 22.68 -11.27 -2.36
N ASP A 87 21.68 -12.14 -2.29
CA ASP A 87 20.40 -11.89 -1.61
C ASP A 87 20.51 -12.39 -0.16
N HIS A 88 20.18 -11.53 0.79
CA HIS A 88 20.28 -11.81 2.23
C HIS A 88 18.95 -12.19 2.88
N ILE A 89 17.89 -12.33 2.08
CA ILE A 89 16.56 -12.70 2.57
C ILE A 89 16.44 -14.22 2.65
N THR A 90 15.93 -14.70 3.78
CA THR A 90 15.56 -16.11 3.94
C THR A 90 14.06 -16.23 4.22
N GLY A 91 13.42 -17.20 3.57
CA GLY A 91 11.99 -17.49 3.75
C GLY A 91 11.74 -18.71 4.64
N LYS A 92 10.74 -18.62 5.52
CA LYS A 92 10.28 -19.73 6.38
C LYS A 92 8.76 -19.75 6.49
N TYR A 93 8.22 -20.88 6.98
CA TYR A 93 6.82 -21.02 7.33
C TYR A 93 6.65 -21.22 8.83
N VAL A 94 5.57 -20.68 9.39
CA VAL A 94 5.07 -20.94 10.74
C VAL A 94 3.58 -21.26 10.70
N TYR A 95 3.06 -21.83 11.78
CA TYR A 95 1.62 -21.99 11.97
C TYR A 95 1.15 -20.99 13.02
N ILE A 96 0.13 -20.20 12.67
CA ILE A 96 -0.53 -19.26 13.58
C ILE A 96 -2.03 -19.55 13.63
N ASN A 97 -2.70 -19.14 14.71
CA ASN A 97 -4.15 -19.26 14.85
C ASN A 97 -4.80 -17.88 14.89
N THR A 98 -5.33 -17.42 13.77
CA THR A 98 -5.91 -16.07 13.64
C THR A 98 -7.38 -16.05 14.07
N PRO A 99 -7.89 -14.95 14.67
CA PRO A 99 -9.27 -14.89 15.17
C PRO A 99 -10.36 -15.14 14.11
N VAL A 100 -10.11 -14.76 12.86
CA VAL A 100 -11.11 -14.84 11.78
C VAL A 100 -10.80 -15.99 10.82
N TRP A 101 -9.59 -16.03 10.25
CA TRP A 101 -9.24 -17.05 9.26
C TRP A 101 -8.90 -18.42 9.89
N GLY A 102 -8.74 -18.48 11.22
CA GLY A 102 -8.39 -19.68 11.96
C GLY A 102 -6.92 -20.10 11.75
N LYS A 103 -6.62 -21.38 11.98
CA LYS A 103 -5.27 -21.92 11.85
C LYS A 103 -4.78 -21.85 10.40
N SER A 104 -3.62 -21.26 10.20
CA SER A 104 -3.03 -21.00 8.89
C SER A 104 -1.54 -21.32 8.86
N LYS A 105 -1.03 -21.85 7.74
CA LYS A 105 0.41 -21.96 7.47
C LYS A 105 0.87 -20.67 6.80
N VAL A 106 1.60 -19.83 7.52
CA VAL A 106 2.00 -18.49 7.09
C VAL A 106 3.47 -18.45 6.71
N PHE A 107 3.74 -17.88 5.55
CA PHE A 107 5.08 -17.58 5.06
C PHE A 107 5.58 -16.26 5.65
N TYR A 108 6.86 -16.19 5.98
CA TYR A 108 7.56 -14.94 6.28
C TYR A 108 8.99 -14.95 5.75
N ASP A 109 9.40 -13.79 5.26
CA ASP A 109 10.78 -13.44 4.97
C ASP A 109 11.43 -12.85 6.23
N PHE A 110 12.72 -13.11 6.41
CA PHE A 110 13.53 -12.45 7.43
C PHE A 110 14.94 -12.13 6.91
N SER A 111 15.52 -11.07 7.46
CA SER A 111 16.88 -10.62 7.15
C SER A 111 17.41 -9.68 8.24
N GLY A 112 18.72 -9.46 8.25
CA GLY A 112 19.37 -8.53 9.17
C GLY A 112 19.58 -9.09 10.58
N GLU A 113 20.52 -8.47 11.28
CA GLU A 113 21.04 -8.92 12.59
C GLU A 113 21.10 -7.77 13.60
N GLY A 114 20.58 -6.59 13.22
CA GLY A 114 20.63 -5.43 14.08
C GLY A 114 19.70 -5.52 15.29
N PRO A 115 19.93 -4.68 16.31
CA PRO A 115 19.24 -4.79 17.60
C PRO A 115 17.75 -4.40 17.55
N GLN A 116 17.32 -3.64 16.55
CA GLN A 116 15.92 -3.24 16.43
C GLN A 116 15.11 -4.30 15.68
N GLU A 117 14.15 -4.92 16.35
CA GLU A 117 13.18 -5.76 15.66
C GLU A 117 12.12 -4.90 14.97
N ILE A 118 11.85 -5.18 13.69
CA ILE A 118 10.81 -4.51 12.90
C ILE A 118 10.06 -5.53 12.05
N MET A 119 8.74 -5.41 12.02
CA MET A 119 7.85 -6.23 11.20
C MET A 119 7.16 -5.35 10.16
N PHE A 120 7.36 -5.70 8.89
CA PHE A 120 6.74 -5.06 7.75
C PHE A 120 5.44 -5.77 7.36
N LEU A 121 4.45 -4.96 7.03
CA LEU A 121 3.10 -5.37 6.68
C LEU A 121 2.79 -4.93 5.23
N HIS A 122 2.42 -5.89 4.37
CA HIS A 122 2.12 -5.62 2.96
C HIS A 122 0.79 -4.88 2.77
N THR A 123 0.65 -4.21 1.63
CA THR A 123 -0.59 -3.53 1.26
C THR A 123 -1.67 -4.51 0.82
N ALA A 124 -2.89 -4.00 0.62
CA ALA A 124 -4.03 -4.78 0.13
C ALA A 124 -3.68 -5.60 -1.12
N GLY A 125 -3.98 -6.89 -1.06
CA GLY A 125 -3.78 -7.89 -2.10
C GLY A 125 -2.32 -8.23 -2.41
N SER A 126 -1.34 -7.54 -1.85
CA SER A 126 0.07 -7.79 -2.16
C SER A 126 0.69 -8.82 -1.21
N ASP A 127 2.01 -8.83 -1.11
CA ASP A 127 2.75 -9.75 -0.23
C ASP A 127 4.09 -9.15 0.21
N SER A 128 4.83 -9.89 1.04
CA SER A 128 6.11 -9.51 1.64
C SER A 128 7.18 -9.04 0.65
N ARG A 129 7.09 -9.41 -0.64
CA ARG A 129 8.04 -8.95 -1.68
C ARG A 129 8.10 -7.44 -1.82
N GLN A 130 7.07 -6.71 -1.38
CA GLN A 130 7.07 -5.24 -1.36
C GLN A 130 8.23 -4.63 -0.54
N TYR A 131 8.79 -5.38 0.42
CA TYR A 131 9.86 -4.89 1.29
C TYR A 131 11.23 -5.46 0.96
N HIS A 132 11.37 -6.29 -0.09
CA HIS A 132 12.63 -6.98 -0.38
C HIS A 132 13.82 -6.05 -0.58
N ALA A 133 13.63 -4.91 -1.24
CA ALA A 133 14.70 -3.94 -1.41
C ALA A 133 15.16 -3.32 -0.06
N VAL A 134 14.22 -3.02 0.83
CA VAL A 134 14.51 -2.53 2.19
C VAL A 134 15.20 -3.61 3.02
N MET A 135 14.75 -4.86 2.89
CA MET A 135 15.30 -6.01 3.62
C MET A 135 16.71 -6.39 3.17
N ASN A 136 17.06 -6.12 1.91
CA ASN A 136 18.40 -6.33 1.39
C ASN A 136 19.37 -5.17 1.68
N ASP A 137 18.87 -3.98 2.00
CA ASP A 137 19.72 -2.81 2.25
C ASP A 137 20.74 -3.07 3.40
N PRO A 138 22.05 -2.88 3.15
CA PRO A 138 23.08 -3.15 4.14
C PRO A 138 22.95 -2.34 5.42
N THR A 139 22.45 -1.10 5.34
CA THR A 139 22.29 -0.23 6.52
C THR A 139 21.13 -0.69 7.38
N MET A 140 20.00 -1.03 6.74
CA MET A 140 18.85 -1.64 7.40
C MET A 140 19.23 -2.97 8.06
N ARG A 141 19.92 -3.88 7.37
CA ARG A 141 20.35 -5.18 7.95
C ARG A 141 21.26 -5.05 9.17
N ARG A 142 22.14 -4.04 9.21
CA ARG A 142 23.01 -3.77 10.37
C ARG A 142 22.25 -3.18 11.56
N LYS A 143 21.19 -2.42 11.31
CA LYS A 143 20.42 -1.71 12.36
C LYS A 143 19.21 -2.49 12.85
N CYS A 144 18.66 -3.34 11.99
CA CYS A 144 17.40 -4.01 12.22
C CYS A 144 17.50 -5.52 11.97
N LYS A 145 16.72 -6.26 12.76
CA LYS A 145 16.26 -7.62 12.46
C LYS A 145 14.86 -7.48 11.87
N MET A 146 14.75 -7.73 10.58
CA MET A 146 13.57 -7.41 9.77
C MET A 146 12.78 -8.66 9.45
N ILE A 147 11.46 -8.56 9.56
CA ILE A 147 10.50 -9.63 9.24
C ILE A 147 9.43 -9.04 8.33
N ALA A 148 9.03 -9.75 7.28
CA ALA A 148 7.85 -9.43 6.49
C ALA A 148 7.07 -10.72 6.28
N PHE A 149 5.77 -10.74 6.57
CA PHE A 149 4.96 -11.95 6.43
C PHE A 149 3.81 -11.74 5.46
N ASP A 150 3.40 -12.82 4.81
CA ASP A 150 2.23 -12.83 3.93
C ASP A 150 1.01 -13.18 4.79
N LEU A 151 -0.06 -12.37 4.76
CA LEU A 151 -1.30 -12.73 5.45
C LEU A 151 -1.83 -14.10 4.98
N PRO A 152 -2.68 -14.79 5.77
CA PRO A 152 -3.38 -15.96 5.26
C PRO A 152 -4.03 -15.71 3.89
N ALA A 153 -3.89 -16.69 3.00
CA ALA A 153 -4.29 -16.64 1.57
C ALA A 153 -3.55 -15.63 0.67
N HIS A 154 -2.53 -14.92 1.17
CA HIS A 154 -1.70 -14.01 0.39
C HIS A 154 -0.36 -14.62 0.01
N GLY A 155 0.22 -14.16 -1.11
CA GLY A 155 1.57 -14.53 -1.52
C GLY A 155 1.84 -16.03 -1.44
N ARG A 156 2.76 -16.42 -0.56
CA ARG A 156 3.15 -17.81 -0.31
C ARG A 156 2.42 -18.45 0.87
N SER A 157 1.65 -17.69 1.65
CA SER A 157 0.85 -18.17 2.77
C SER A 157 -0.36 -18.97 2.31
N PHE A 158 -0.71 -19.99 3.09
CA PHE A 158 -1.88 -20.81 2.83
C PHE A 158 -3.13 -20.10 3.35
N PRO A 159 -4.32 -20.37 2.76
CA PRO A 159 -5.57 -19.96 3.38
C PRO A 159 -5.73 -20.60 4.76
N GLY A 160 -6.42 -19.90 5.66
CA GLY A 160 -6.76 -20.44 6.97
C GLY A 160 -7.89 -21.46 6.90
N GLU A 161 -8.07 -22.24 7.97
CA GLU A 161 -9.08 -23.30 8.04
C GLU A 161 -10.53 -22.81 7.85
N ASN A 162 -10.81 -21.54 8.19
CA ASN A 162 -12.13 -20.93 8.01
C ASN A 162 -12.31 -20.26 6.64
N HIS A 163 -11.31 -20.35 5.75
CA HIS A 163 -11.35 -19.70 4.45
C HIS A 163 -12.35 -20.37 3.51
N ILE A 164 -13.27 -19.58 2.97
CA ILE A 164 -14.17 -20.00 1.89
C ILE A 164 -13.60 -19.46 0.57
N PRO A 165 -13.27 -20.33 -0.41
CA PRO A 165 -12.75 -19.89 -1.70
C PRO A 165 -13.63 -18.81 -2.35
N GLY A 166 -13.00 -17.69 -2.74
CA GLY A 166 -13.66 -16.54 -3.36
C GLY A 166 -14.44 -15.63 -2.41
N ASN A 167 -14.45 -15.90 -1.10
CA ASN A 167 -15.12 -15.09 -0.10
C ASN A 167 -14.15 -14.68 1.04
N TYR A 168 -12.96 -14.23 0.65
CA TYR A 168 -12.02 -13.62 1.58
C TYR A 168 -12.52 -12.21 1.98
N THR A 169 -12.41 -11.88 3.25
CA THR A 169 -12.61 -10.52 3.76
C THR A 169 -11.67 -10.28 4.93
N ASN A 170 -11.24 -9.03 5.08
CA ASN A 170 -10.32 -8.60 6.12
C ASN A 170 -11.06 -7.72 7.14
N THR A 171 -10.60 -7.73 8.37
CA THR A 171 -11.14 -6.92 9.48
C THR A 171 -10.00 -6.48 10.39
N GLU A 172 -10.26 -5.50 11.27
CA GLU A 172 -9.28 -5.10 12.27
C GLU A 172 -8.79 -6.29 13.11
N ASP A 173 -9.74 -7.11 13.59
CA ASP A 173 -9.41 -8.29 14.42
C ASP A 173 -8.65 -9.38 13.65
N ALA A 174 -8.94 -9.55 12.36
CA ALA A 174 -8.23 -10.51 11.53
C ALA A 174 -6.75 -10.11 11.38
N TYR A 175 -6.50 -8.87 10.95
CA TYR A 175 -5.15 -8.42 10.64
C TYR A 175 -4.34 -8.14 11.92
N VAL A 176 -4.88 -7.39 12.90
CA VAL A 176 -4.19 -7.17 14.18
C VAL A 176 -3.93 -8.49 14.90
N GLY A 177 -4.89 -9.42 14.86
CA GLY A 177 -4.72 -10.77 15.39
C GLY A 177 -3.59 -11.54 14.70
N ALA A 178 -3.47 -11.46 13.37
CA ALA A 178 -2.36 -12.06 12.64
C ALA A 178 -1.00 -11.47 13.05
N VAL A 179 -0.91 -10.14 13.18
CA VAL A 179 0.32 -9.46 13.65
C VAL A 179 0.68 -9.94 15.06
N ARG A 180 -0.28 -9.98 15.98
CA ARG A 180 -0.08 -10.49 17.35
C ARG A 180 0.44 -11.92 17.36
N GLU A 181 -0.16 -12.83 16.59
CA GLU A 181 0.31 -14.22 16.55
C GLU A 181 1.71 -14.34 15.94
N MET A 182 2.05 -13.51 14.95
CA MET A 182 3.41 -13.46 14.39
C MET A 182 4.43 -12.95 15.43
N VAL A 183 4.10 -11.88 16.17
CA VAL A 183 4.94 -11.37 17.27
C VAL A 183 5.18 -12.47 18.32
N LYS A 184 4.11 -13.19 18.69
CA LYS A 184 4.16 -14.27 19.68
C LYS A 184 4.97 -15.49 19.20
N VAL A 185 4.69 -16.01 18.00
CA VAL A 185 5.32 -17.25 17.51
C VAL A 185 6.80 -17.06 17.21
N LEU A 186 7.19 -15.86 16.75
CA LEU A 186 8.58 -15.49 16.51
C LEU A 186 9.29 -14.95 17.76
N LYS A 187 8.57 -14.83 18.89
CA LYS A 187 9.07 -14.34 20.18
C LYS A 187 9.73 -12.98 20.07
N LEU A 188 9.12 -12.07 19.30
CA LEU A 188 9.63 -10.71 19.14
C LEU A 188 9.39 -9.91 20.42
N ASN A 189 10.34 -9.05 20.74
CA ASN A 189 10.32 -8.23 21.95
C ASN A 189 10.12 -6.75 21.58
N LYS A 190 8.87 -6.29 21.67
CA LYS A 190 8.50 -4.90 21.36
C LYS A 190 9.00 -4.45 19.97
N PRO A 191 8.67 -5.19 18.89
CA PRO A 191 9.05 -4.82 17.55
C PRO A 191 8.36 -3.51 17.13
N ILE A 192 8.97 -2.81 16.18
CA ILE A 192 8.29 -1.74 15.43
C ILE A 192 7.40 -2.40 14.38
N ILE A 193 6.15 -1.97 14.26
CA ILE A 193 5.23 -2.44 13.21
C ILE A 193 5.11 -1.36 12.13
N CYS A 194 5.39 -1.69 10.88
CA CYS A 194 5.47 -0.74 9.77
C CYS A 194 4.70 -1.26 8.56
N GLY A 195 3.88 -0.43 7.93
CA GLY A 195 2.99 -0.86 6.85
C GLY A 195 2.37 0.29 6.09
N ALA A 196 2.09 0.08 4.79
CA ALA A 196 1.45 1.08 3.93
C ALA A 196 -0.04 0.80 3.70
N SER A 197 -0.82 1.84 3.39
CA SER A 197 -2.21 1.71 2.94
C SER A 197 -3.08 1.03 4.01
N MET A 198 -3.77 -0.06 3.65
CA MET A 198 -4.43 -1.00 4.56
C MET A 198 -3.58 -1.31 5.81
N ALA A 199 -2.32 -1.67 5.60
CA ALA A 199 -1.42 -2.00 6.70
C ALA A 199 -0.99 -0.78 7.51
N GLY A 200 -1.03 0.41 6.93
CA GLY A 200 -0.85 1.67 7.64
C GLY A 200 -1.98 1.93 8.63
N GLN A 201 -3.23 1.68 8.25
CA GLN A 201 -4.36 1.69 9.18
C GLN A 201 -4.22 0.63 10.27
N VAL A 202 -3.72 -0.56 9.93
CA VAL A 202 -3.38 -1.58 10.94
C VAL A 202 -2.28 -1.12 11.88
N CYS A 203 -1.29 -0.34 11.44
CA CYS A 203 -0.32 0.26 12.35
C CYS A 203 -0.97 1.21 13.37
N ILE A 204 -2.04 1.92 13.00
CA ILE A 204 -2.83 2.72 13.94
C ILE A 204 -3.60 1.81 14.91
N ALA A 205 -4.26 0.76 14.40
CA ALA A 205 -4.98 -0.21 15.23
C ALA A 205 -4.07 -0.94 16.22
N VAL A 206 -2.87 -1.31 15.79
CA VAL A 206 -1.81 -1.89 16.62
C VAL A 206 -1.35 -0.91 17.69
N ALA A 207 -1.23 0.39 17.39
CA ALA A 207 -0.87 1.38 18.41
C ALA A 207 -1.95 1.51 19.49
N ILE A 208 -3.23 1.45 19.11
CA ILE A 208 -4.36 1.42 20.06
C ILE A 208 -4.31 0.14 20.91
N ARG A 209 -3.92 -0.98 20.30
CA ARG A 209 -3.89 -2.33 20.92
C ARG A 209 -2.47 -2.79 21.27
N ALA A 210 -1.58 -1.84 21.60
CA ALA A 210 -0.15 -2.12 21.65
C ALA A 210 0.23 -3.20 22.66
N GLU A 211 -0.41 -3.21 23.83
CA GLU A 211 -0.20 -4.22 24.88
C GLU A 211 -0.66 -5.61 24.45
N GLU A 212 -1.79 -5.70 23.73
CA GLU A 212 -2.30 -6.97 23.19
C GLU A 212 -1.33 -7.58 22.18
N VAL A 213 -0.79 -6.73 21.30
CA VAL A 213 0.13 -7.15 20.23
C VAL A 213 1.55 -7.39 20.75
N GLY A 214 1.94 -6.70 21.82
CA GLY A 214 3.33 -6.62 22.27
C GLY A 214 4.18 -5.68 21.41
N ALA A 215 3.58 -4.68 20.77
CA ALA A 215 4.27 -3.73 19.88
C ALA A 215 5.07 -2.69 20.68
N GLY A 216 6.22 -2.29 20.15
CA GLY A 216 7.11 -1.29 20.74
C GLY A 216 7.07 0.08 20.06
N GLY A 217 6.25 0.25 19.04
CA GLY A 217 6.13 1.45 18.23
C GLY A 217 5.55 1.10 16.87
N THR A 218 4.96 2.08 16.18
CA THR A 218 4.42 1.88 14.85
C THR A 218 4.83 2.98 13.89
N ILE A 219 4.98 2.60 12.61
CA ILE A 219 5.28 3.51 11.51
C ILE A 219 4.16 3.32 10.46
N PRO A 220 3.02 4.03 10.62
CA PRO A 220 1.97 4.02 9.62
C PRO A 220 2.46 4.75 8.36
N LEU A 221 2.50 4.04 7.24
CA LEU A 221 2.76 4.62 5.93
C LEU A 221 1.44 4.85 5.21
N GLN A 222 1.24 6.01 4.58
CA GLN A 222 0.02 6.26 3.76
C GLN A 222 -1.30 5.95 4.50
N ALA A 223 -1.41 6.41 5.75
CA ALA A 223 -2.48 6.01 6.66
C ALA A 223 -3.26 7.21 7.20
N CYS A 224 -4.55 7.00 7.48
CA CYS A 224 -5.41 7.94 8.19
C CYS A 224 -6.38 7.19 9.10
N ASP A 225 -7.01 7.91 10.03
CA ASP A 225 -7.93 7.33 11.02
C ASP A 225 -9.25 6.81 10.45
N TYR A 226 -9.64 7.29 9.27
CA TYR A 226 -10.79 6.81 8.52
C TYR A 226 -10.64 7.21 7.05
N LEU A 227 -10.97 6.30 6.13
CA LEU A 227 -10.92 6.57 4.69
C LEU A 227 -12.31 6.41 4.07
N ALA A 228 -12.96 7.54 3.81
CA ALA A 228 -14.26 7.60 3.16
C ALA A 228 -14.09 7.65 1.64
N MET A 229 -14.16 6.49 0.98
CA MET A 229 -14.06 6.40 -0.48
C MET A 229 -15.19 5.53 -1.01
N GLU A 230 -15.72 5.88 -2.19
CA GLU A 230 -16.74 5.08 -2.84
C GLU A 230 -16.16 3.72 -3.25
N ARG A 231 -16.84 2.64 -2.88
CA ARG A 231 -16.39 1.28 -3.20
C ARG A 231 -16.85 0.89 -4.61
N HIS A 232 -15.89 0.63 -5.49
CA HIS A 232 -16.13 -0.02 -6.77
C HIS A 232 -15.90 -1.54 -6.66
N PHE A 233 -16.63 -2.32 -7.46
CA PHE A 233 -16.64 -3.79 -7.41
C PHE A 233 -15.97 -4.44 -8.63
N ASP A 234 -15.33 -3.63 -9.48
CA ASP A 234 -14.62 -4.08 -10.67
C ASP A 234 -13.48 -5.06 -10.34
N ASP A 235 -12.88 -4.87 -9.17
CA ASP A 235 -11.80 -5.69 -8.58
C ASP A 235 -12.24 -7.08 -8.09
N LYS A 236 -13.55 -7.39 -8.10
CA LYS A 236 -14.06 -8.76 -7.90
C LYS A 236 -15.05 -9.24 -8.96
N SER A 237 -15.25 -8.48 -10.03
CA SER A 237 -16.28 -8.78 -11.03
C SER A 237 -15.92 -10.03 -11.84
N PRO A 238 -16.88 -10.94 -12.14
CA PRO A 238 -16.64 -12.07 -13.03
C PRO A 238 -16.47 -11.65 -14.51
N PHE A 239 -16.85 -10.41 -14.85
CA PHE A 239 -16.71 -9.86 -16.21
C PHE A 239 -15.37 -9.16 -16.44
N ILE A 240 -14.53 -9.02 -15.41
CA ILE A 240 -13.30 -8.25 -15.42
C ILE A 240 -12.16 -9.16 -14.98
N ASN A 241 -11.08 -9.20 -15.77
CA ASN A 241 -9.88 -9.92 -15.39
C ASN A 241 -9.12 -9.12 -14.31
N GLN A 242 -9.22 -9.55 -13.05
CA GLN A 242 -8.61 -8.88 -11.89
C GLN A 242 -7.08 -8.82 -11.98
N SER A 243 -6.44 -9.88 -12.47
CA SER A 243 -4.98 -9.90 -12.70
C SER A 243 -4.51 -8.89 -13.74
N LEU A 244 -5.43 -8.31 -14.51
CA LEU A 244 -5.16 -7.21 -15.44
C LEU A 244 -5.66 -5.88 -14.89
N PHE A 245 -6.85 -5.83 -14.30
CA PHE A 245 -7.45 -4.59 -13.81
C PHE A 245 -6.75 -4.05 -12.56
N ASN A 246 -6.65 -4.84 -11.49
CA ASN A 246 -6.08 -4.43 -10.20
C ASN A 246 -4.69 -3.80 -10.31
N PRO A 247 -3.71 -4.41 -11.03
CA PRO A 247 -2.38 -3.81 -11.13
C PRO A 247 -2.34 -2.53 -11.96
N ASN A 248 -3.29 -2.31 -12.88
CA ASN A 248 -3.42 -1.04 -13.60
C ASN A 248 -4.16 0.02 -12.78
N TRP A 249 -5.09 -0.41 -11.92
CA TRP A 249 -5.81 0.49 -11.02
C TRP A 249 -4.87 1.08 -9.96
N ILE A 250 -4.06 0.26 -9.31
CA ILE A 250 -3.06 0.77 -8.36
C ILE A 250 -1.89 1.49 -9.03
N TYR A 251 -1.72 1.36 -10.34
CA TYR A 251 -0.63 2.02 -11.07
C TYR A 251 -0.71 3.55 -10.97
N GLY A 252 -1.92 4.10 -10.88
CA GLY A 252 -2.18 5.54 -10.79
C GLY A 252 -1.81 6.20 -9.45
N VAL A 253 -1.46 5.43 -8.42
CA VAL A 253 -1.09 5.97 -7.09
C VAL A 253 0.42 5.85 -6.79
N MET A 254 1.21 5.41 -7.75
CA MET A 254 2.68 5.45 -7.67
C MET A 254 3.21 6.85 -7.98
N ALA A 255 4.40 7.18 -7.46
CA ALA A 255 5.09 8.39 -7.82
C ALA A 255 5.32 8.47 -9.36
N PRO A 256 5.05 9.62 -9.99
CA PRO A 256 5.29 9.84 -11.42
C PRO A 256 6.74 9.55 -11.84
N SER A 257 7.67 9.84 -10.94
CA SER A 257 9.11 9.69 -11.09
C SER A 257 9.65 8.31 -10.70
N ALA A 258 8.80 7.39 -10.20
CA ALA A 258 9.23 6.07 -9.76
C ALA A 258 9.94 5.32 -10.92
N PRO A 259 11.07 4.65 -10.66
CA PRO A 259 11.78 3.89 -11.67
C PRO A 259 10.91 2.79 -12.31
N LEU A 260 11.13 2.55 -13.59
CA LEU A 260 10.29 1.65 -14.38
C LEU A 260 10.32 0.19 -13.87
N ALA A 261 11.47 -0.28 -13.38
CA ALA A 261 11.60 -1.64 -12.85
C ALA A 261 10.71 -1.84 -11.61
N ASN A 262 10.69 -0.85 -10.71
CA ASN A 262 9.87 -0.85 -9.51
C ASN A 262 8.38 -0.74 -9.83
N LYS A 263 7.99 0.12 -10.79
CA LYS A 263 6.62 0.17 -11.30
C LYS A 263 6.16 -1.18 -11.85
N LYS A 264 7.01 -1.87 -12.62
CA LYS A 264 6.74 -3.21 -13.15
C LYS A 264 6.65 -4.27 -12.05
N LEU A 265 7.49 -4.19 -11.01
CA LEU A 265 7.42 -5.08 -9.86
C LEU A 265 6.09 -4.91 -9.14
N ILE A 266 5.70 -3.68 -8.81
CA ILE A 266 4.41 -3.38 -8.17
C ILE A 266 3.26 -3.93 -9.03
N TRP A 267 3.27 -3.63 -10.34
CA TRP A 267 2.28 -4.19 -11.27
C TRP A 267 2.25 -5.73 -11.22
N HIS A 268 3.41 -6.38 -11.22
CA HIS A 268 3.50 -7.84 -11.14
C HIS A 268 2.90 -8.38 -9.83
N LEU A 269 3.23 -7.80 -8.68
CA LEU A 269 2.71 -8.22 -7.37
C LEU A 269 1.18 -8.17 -7.34
N TYR A 270 0.59 -7.12 -7.91
CA TYR A 270 -0.86 -6.96 -7.98
C TYR A 270 -1.54 -7.81 -9.06
N SER A 271 -0.78 -8.33 -10.03
CA SER A 271 -1.29 -9.27 -11.03
C SER A 271 -1.39 -10.71 -10.51
N GLY A 272 -0.56 -11.07 -9.52
CA GLY A 272 -0.36 -12.45 -9.04
C GLY A 272 -1.27 -12.90 -7.90
N GLN A 273 -2.34 -12.18 -7.63
CA GLN A 273 -3.20 -12.37 -6.46
C GLN A 273 -4.24 -13.47 -6.72
N ALA A 274 -4.63 -14.21 -5.67
CA ALA A 274 -5.79 -15.09 -5.77
C ALA A 274 -7.09 -14.26 -5.88
N TYR A 275 -8.09 -14.85 -6.55
CA TYR A 275 -9.37 -14.20 -6.80
C TYR A 275 -10.04 -13.67 -5.52
N GLY A 276 -10.45 -12.40 -5.53
CA GLY A 276 -11.18 -11.77 -4.43
C GLY A 276 -10.34 -11.37 -3.21
N ILE A 277 -9.05 -11.69 -3.15
CA ILE A 277 -8.17 -11.33 -2.02
C ILE A 277 -8.04 -9.82 -1.88
N PHE A 278 -7.64 -9.13 -2.94
CA PHE A 278 -7.53 -7.67 -2.94
C PHE A 278 -8.86 -6.99 -2.59
N HIS A 279 -9.97 -7.55 -3.08
CA HIS A 279 -11.29 -7.02 -2.75
C HIS A 279 -11.60 -7.12 -1.26
N GLY A 280 -11.35 -8.28 -0.66
CA GLY A 280 -11.61 -8.51 0.75
C GLY A 280 -10.72 -7.67 1.68
N ASP A 281 -9.48 -7.37 1.25
CA ASP A 281 -8.62 -6.42 1.95
C ASP A 281 -9.15 -4.99 1.92
N LEU A 282 -9.67 -4.58 0.76
CA LEU A 282 -10.28 -3.27 0.60
C LEU A 282 -11.58 -3.11 1.39
N ASP A 283 -12.26 -4.20 1.79
CA ASP A 283 -13.40 -4.12 2.72
C ASP A 283 -12.98 -3.50 4.07
N PHE A 284 -11.77 -3.79 4.55
CA PHE A 284 -11.21 -3.14 5.74
C PHE A 284 -10.70 -1.73 5.42
N TYR A 285 -9.93 -1.56 4.36
CA TYR A 285 -9.27 -0.28 4.06
C TYR A 285 -10.26 0.85 3.72
N LEU A 286 -11.29 0.55 2.92
CA LEU A 286 -12.26 1.51 2.41
C LEU A 286 -13.52 1.51 3.28
N GLY A 287 -13.46 2.23 4.40
CA GLY A 287 -14.59 2.44 5.30
C GLY A 287 -14.81 1.36 6.37
N GLY A 288 -14.10 0.23 6.31
CA GLY A 288 -14.16 -0.83 7.32
C GLY A 288 -13.39 -0.51 8.60
N PHE A 289 -12.31 0.27 8.52
CA PHE A 289 -11.55 0.78 9.65
C PHE A 289 -12.00 2.19 10.04
N ASP A 290 -12.35 2.39 11.32
CA ASP A 290 -12.64 3.71 11.90
C ASP A 290 -12.01 3.86 13.29
N ALA A 291 -11.01 4.73 13.39
CA ALA A 291 -10.32 5.04 14.64
C ALA A 291 -10.57 6.47 15.13
N ARG A 292 -11.46 7.24 14.50
CA ARG A 292 -11.66 8.67 14.81
C ARG A 292 -11.95 8.93 16.29
N SER A 293 -12.72 8.06 16.93
CA SER A 293 -13.06 8.14 18.37
C SER A 293 -12.06 7.45 19.31
N ARG A 294 -11.04 6.78 18.76
CA ARG A 294 -10.12 5.90 19.50
C ARG A 294 -8.68 6.38 19.51
N LEU A 295 -8.29 7.33 18.64
CA LEU A 295 -6.92 7.85 18.56
C LEU A 295 -6.37 8.38 19.90
N SER A 296 -7.24 8.98 20.72
CA SER A 296 -6.89 9.53 22.03
C SER A 296 -6.48 8.47 23.07
N GLN A 297 -6.73 7.19 22.78
CA GLN A 297 -6.34 6.06 23.63
C GLN A 297 -4.86 5.67 23.44
N ILE A 298 -4.21 6.15 22.38
CA ILE A 298 -2.81 5.83 22.10
C ILE A 298 -1.91 6.55 23.10
N ASP A 299 -1.19 5.77 23.90
CA ASP A 299 -0.10 6.27 24.74
C ASP A 299 1.24 6.14 24.00
N VAL A 300 1.71 7.26 23.43
CA VAL A 300 2.97 7.34 22.68
C VAL A 300 4.19 6.95 23.52
N LYS A 301 4.12 7.03 24.85
CA LYS A 301 5.23 6.56 25.71
C LYS A 301 5.33 5.03 25.72
N LYS A 302 4.20 4.33 25.56
CA LYS A 302 4.17 2.87 25.48
C LYS A 302 4.43 2.38 24.05
N CYS A 303 3.82 3.04 23.08
CA CYS A 303 3.92 2.70 21.66
C CYS A 303 4.02 3.98 20.83
N PRO A 304 5.25 4.47 20.56
CA PRO A 304 5.41 5.67 19.76
C PRO A 304 4.91 5.49 18.33
N VAL A 305 4.32 6.53 17.76
CA VAL A 305 3.73 6.50 16.41
C VAL A 305 4.39 7.56 15.55
N TYR A 306 5.00 7.14 14.43
CA TYR A 306 5.65 8.04 13.47
C TYR A 306 5.06 7.84 12.08
N PHE A 307 4.29 8.80 11.59
CA PHE A 307 3.67 8.73 10.27
C PHE A 307 4.63 9.13 9.16
N LEU A 308 4.60 8.39 8.06
CA LEU A 308 5.31 8.73 6.82
C LEU A 308 4.34 8.64 5.64
N THR A 309 4.17 9.71 4.87
CA THR A 309 3.27 9.69 3.70
C THR A 309 3.94 10.30 2.49
N GLY A 310 3.89 9.57 1.38
CA GLY A 310 4.42 10.01 0.09
C GLY A 310 3.69 11.23 -0.44
N GLU A 311 4.44 12.21 -0.94
CA GLU A 311 3.94 13.44 -1.56
C GLU A 311 2.90 13.20 -2.65
N PHE A 312 3.06 12.13 -3.43
CA PHE A 312 2.20 11.75 -4.56
C PHE A 312 1.14 10.70 -4.22
N ASP A 313 0.89 10.42 -2.93
CA ASP A 313 -0.22 9.55 -2.56
C ASP A 313 -1.55 10.31 -2.65
N TRP A 314 -2.37 9.95 -3.64
CA TRP A 314 -3.72 10.50 -3.84
C TRP A 314 -4.83 9.62 -3.24
N GLY A 315 -4.49 8.41 -2.78
CA GLY A 315 -5.42 7.52 -2.09
C GLY A 315 -5.57 7.94 -0.63
N THR A 316 -4.46 8.08 0.09
CA THR A 316 -4.41 8.64 1.44
C THR A 316 -3.44 9.79 1.47
N THR A 317 -3.96 10.99 1.23
CA THR A 317 -3.11 12.17 1.06
C THR A 317 -2.28 12.48 2.30
N PRO A 318 -1.08 13.06 2.14
CA PRO A 318 -0.27 13.52 3.27
C PRO A 318 -1.04 14.41 4.26
N ASP A 319 -2.00 15.20 3.79
CA ASP A 319 -2.81 16.08 4.64
C ASP A 319 -3.77 15.27 5.52
N MET A 320 -4.33 14.18 5.00
CA MET A 320 -5.16 13.24 5.78
C MET A 320 -4.32 12.52 6.86
N SER A 321 -3.11 12.10 6.51
CA SER A 321 -2.18 11.49 7.47
C SER A 321 -1.73 12.49 8.54
N HIS A 322 -1.39 13.71 8.16
CA HIS A 322 -1.02 14.77 9.10
C HIS A 322 -2.19 15.10 10.04
N ALA A 323 -3.41 15.26 9.52
CA ALA A 323 -4.61 15.50 10.32
C ALA A 323 -4.90 14.36 11.31
N THR A 324 -4.53 13.12 10.97
CA THR A 324 -4.60 11.97 11.88
C THR A 324 -3.53 12.05 12.96
N ALA A 325 -2.27 12.31 12.59
CA ALA A 325 -1.15 12.40 13.52
C ALA A 325 -1.37 13.48 14.60
N VAL A 326 -1.90 14.65 14.22
CA VAL A 326 -2.21 15.77 15.13
C VAL A 326 -3.20 15.38 16.23
N LYS A 327 -4.09 14.41 15.99
CA LYS A 327 -5.06 13.92 16.98
C LYS A 327 -4.43 12.97 18.01
N ILE A 328 -3.22 12.46 17.75
CA ILE A 328 -2.50 11.55 18.64
C ILE A 328 -1.43 12.35 19.40
N LYS A 329 -1.63 12.54 20.71
CA LYS A 329 -0.73 13.36 21.51
C LYS A 329 0.69 12.79 21.54
N GLY A 330 1.63 13.51 20.92
CA GLY A 330 3.05 13.16 20.87
C GLY A 330 3.46 12.32 19.66
N ALA A 331 2.53 11.97 18.75
CA ALA A 331 2.91 11.36 17.48
C ALA A 331 3.65 12.35 16.57
N GLU A 332 4.45 11.83 15.66
CA GLU A 332 5.20 12.61 14.68
C GLU A 332 4.70 12.31 13.26
N PHE A 333 4.85 13.27 12.34
CA PHE A 333 4.50 13.10 10.93
C PHE A 333 5.60 13.69 10.04
N LYS A 334 5.94 12.99 8.97
CA LYS A 334 6.83 13.50 7.93
C LYS A 334 6.30 13.16 6.53
N ARG A 335 6.17 14.18 5.69
CA ARG A 335 5.92 14.02 4.25
C ARG A 335 7.20 13.55 3.58
N MET A 336 7.09 12.53 2.73
CA MET A 336 8.20 11.99 1.95
C MET A 336 8.16 12.51 0.52
N HIS A 337 9.10 13.38 0.18
CA HIS A 337 9.17 14.00 -1.15
C HIS A 337 9.59 12.98 -2.20
N GLY A 338 8.97 13.03 -3.39
CA GLY A 338 9.32 12.12 -4.50
C GLY A 338 8.74 10.70 -4.39
N LEU A 339 7.94 10.40 -3.35
CA LEU A 339 7.32 9.09 -3.13
C LEU A 339 5.80 9.19 -3.25
N GLY A 340 5.16 8.08 -3.61
CA GLY A 340 3.71 7.91 -3.71
C GLY A 340 3.20 6.88 -2.69
N HIS A 341 2.32 5.99 -3.16
CA HIS A 341 1.59 5.08 -2.28
C HIS A 341 2.39 3.85 -1.81
N PHE A 342 3.45 3.48 -2.51
CA PHE A 342 4.20 2.22 -2.26
C PHE A 342 5.68 2.48 -1.98
N PRO A 343 6.02 3.29 -0.96
CA PRO A 343 7.35 3.88 -0.81
C PRO A 343 8.48 2.85 -0.75
N ALA A 344 8.25 1.73 -0.06
CA ALA A 344 9.23 0.65 0.12
C ALA A 344 9.58 -0.09 -1.18
N THR A 345 8.67 -0.13 -2.15
CA THR A 345 8.86 -0.83 -3.41
C THR A 345 9.14 0.14 -4.54
N GLU A 346 8.44 1.28 -4.60
CA GLU A 346 8.47 2.19 -5.74
C GLU A 346 9.81 2.91 -5.87
N ASN A 347 10.44 3.31 -4.76
CA ASN A 347 11.77 3.90 -4.74
C ASN A 347 12.44 3.70 -3.35
N PRO A 348 13.02 2.52 -3.11
CA PRO A 348 13.62 2.15 -1.84
C PRO A 348 14.75 3.10 -1.43
N SER A 349 15.53 3.57 -2.42
CA SER A 349 16.66 4.47 -2.22
C SER A 349 16.26 5.80 -1.58
N ILE A 350 15.09 6.34 -1.96
CA ILE A 350 14.52 7.54 -1.34
C ILE A 350 13.85 7.20 0.01
N PHE A 351 13.18 6.05 0.11
CA PHE A 351 12.42 5.67 1.30
C PHE A 351 13.28 5.34 2.53
N ILE A 352 14.36 4.59 2.36
CA ILE A 352 15.19 4.06 3.47
C ILE A 352 15.67 5.17 4.42
N PRO A 353 16.17 6.34 3.97
CA PRO A 353 16.50 7.44 4.86
C PRO A 353 15.34 7.91 5.77
N TYR A 354 14.12 8.04 5.22
CA TYR A 354 12.93 8.41 6.01
C TYR A 354 12.58 7.32 7.03
N LEU A 355 12.69 6.05 6.65
CA LEU A 355 12.43 4.93 7.54
C LEU A 355 13.44 4.89 8.70
N LEU A 356 14.73 5.12 8.41
CA LEU A 356 15.79 5.19 9.44
C LEU A 356 15.59 6.35 10.42
N ASP A 357 15.15 7.52 9.93
CA ASP A 357 14.78 8.66 10.78
C ASP A 357 13.64 8.30 11.74
N ALA A 358 12.58 7.68 11.22
CA ALA A 358 11.43 7.25 12.02
C ALA A 358 11.83 6.21 13.07
N ILE A 359 12.64 5.21 12.70
CA ILE A 359 13.18 4.22 13.64
C ILE A 359 13.99 4.89 14.75
N SER A 360 14.87 5.83 14.40
CA SER A 360 15.69 6.55 15.38
C SER A 360 14.85 7.39 16.33
N TRP A 361 13.79 8.04 15.83
CA TRP A 361 12.85 8.79 16.65
C TRP A 361 12.12 7.86 17.64
N ILE A 362 11.58 6.73 17.17
CA ILE A 362 10.89 5.76 18.03
C ILE A 362 11.82 5.26 19.14
N GLN A 363 13.07 4.94 18.80
CA GLN A 363 14.07 4.49 19.77
C GLN A 363 14.32 5.53 20.87
N LYS A 364 14.44 6.82 20.49
CA LYS A 364 14.61 7.92 21.45
C LYS A 364 13.36 8.09 22.32
N THR A 365 12.17 8.07 21.73
CA THR A 365 10.91 8.24 22.45
C THR A 365 10.66 7.14 23.48
N ARG A 366 11.08 5.89 23.20
CA ARG A 366 11.00 4.77 24.15
C ARG A 366 11.99 4.87 25.31
N ALA A 367 13.06 5.64 25.16
CA ALA A 367 14.11 5.78 26.17
C ALA A 367 13.81 6.90 27.18
N LEU A 368 12.79 7.73 26.90
CA LEU A 368 12.25 8.77 27.80
C LEU A 368 11.17 8.18 28.71
#